data_AF-A0AAV3RU94-F1
#
_entry.id   AF-A0AAV3RU94-F1
#
_cell.length_a   1.000
_cell.length_b   1.000
_cell.length_c   1.000
_cell.angle_alpha   90.00
_cell.angle_beta   90.00
_cell.angle_gamma   90.00
#
_symmetry.space_group_name_H-M   'P 1'
#
loop_
_entity.id
_entity.type
_entity.pdbx_description
1 polymer ?
#
loop_
_entity_poly.entity_id
_entity_poly.type
_entity_poly.pdbx_seq_one_letter_code
_entity_poly.pdbx_strand_id
1 'polypeptide(L)'
;MIIRLRLIKSLEVEELLVRGDSKLVIDQIRGYCGVKNKTLMKYHAKAVEISQNFKRIILEHISWAENEKEDRLSKLATTYYSELLEGVYVEVCDQPTYKEEVIKNITSSDTTDWRTPIIEYVANEKLANDNLEEKKVQNRSFKYQIYQGELYRKSWDGSLLTP
;
A
#
# COMPACT_ATOMS: atom_id res chain seq x y z
N MET A 1 3.75 -3.48 8.99
CA MET A 1 4.04 -3.17 10.40
C MET A 1 3.21 -2.01 10.94
N ILE A 2 3.35 -0.77 10.43
CA ILE A 2 2.64 0.42 10.96
C ILE A 2 1.11 0.23 11.00
N ILE A 3 0.51 -0.27 9.90
CA ILE A 3 -0.94 -0.56 9.84
C ILE A 3 -1.37 -1.52 10.95
N ARG A 4 -0.66 -2.65 11.09
CA ARG A 4 -0.93 -3.63 12.15
C ARG A 4 -0.84 -3.02 13.55
N LEU A 5 0.18 -2.19 13.81
CA LEU A 5 0.33 -1.51 15.09
C LEU A 5 -0.83 -0.53 15.38
N ARG A 6 -1.33 0.17 14.35
CA ARG A 6 -2.51 1.05 14.48
C ARG A 6 -3.78 0.27 14.79
N LEU A 7 -4.02 -0.82 14.06
CA LEU A 7 -5.18 -1.68 14.29
C LEU A 7 -5.16 -2.22 15.73
N ILE A 8 -4.02 -2.76 16.18
CA ILE A 8 -3.89 -3.29 17.53
C ILE A 8 -4.09 -2.19 18.59
N LYS A 9 -3.63 -0.95 18.33
CA LYS A 9 -3.92 0.19 19.20
C LYS A 9 -5.42 0.49 19.29
N SER A 10 -6.17 0.39 18.18
CA SER A 10 -7.63 0.57 18.20
C SER A 10 -8.39 -0.52 18.96
N LEU A 11 -7.73 -1.65 19.21
CA LEU A 11 -8.26 -2.76 20.02
C LEU A 11 -7.89 -2.65 21.50
N GLU A 12 -7.33 -1.51 21.94
CA GLU A 12 -6.96 -1.23 23.35
C GLU A 12 -6.02 -2.26 23.99
N VAL A 13 -5.23 -2.98 23.19
CA VAL A 13 -4.25 -3.95 23.67
C VAL A 13 -3.06 -3.22 24.30
N GLU A 14 -2.72 -3.54 25.54
CA GLU A 14 -1.64 -2.88 26.28
C GLU A 14 -0.27 -3.55 26.13
N GLU A 15 -0.25 -4.86 25.90
CA GLU A 15 0.97 -5.67 25.70
C GLU A 15 1.00 -6.33 24.33
N LEU A 16 2.11 -6.15 23.61
CA LEU A 16 2.21 -6.59 22.23
C LEU A 16 3.49 -7.39 21.96
N LEU A 17 3.34 -8.56 21.35
CA LEU A 17 4.41 -9.31 20.70
C LEU A 17 4.32 -9.11 19.18
N VAL A 18 5.31 -8.45 18.59
CA VAL A 18 5.42 -8.28 17.14
C VAL A 18 6.49 -9.21 16.61
N ARG A 19 6.09 -10.10 15.71
CA ARG A 19 7.02 -10.96 14.97
C ARG A 19 7.17 -10.46 13.55
N GLY A 20 8.41 -10.37 13.08
CA GLY A 20 8.72 -9.96 11.72
C GLY A 20 9.93 -10.71 11.16
N ASP A 21 9.93 -10.93 9.86
CA ASP A 21 11.04 -11.54 9.10
C ASP A 21 12.11 -10.52 8.69
N SER A 22 11.78 -9.23 8.70
CA SER A 22 12.74 -8.18 8.40
C SER A 22 13.57 -7.81 9.64
N LYS A 23 14.69 -8.51 9.82
CA LYS A 23 15.67 -8.22 10.89
C LYS A 23 16.07 -6.74 10.93
N LEU A 24 16.29 -6.13 9.76
CA LEU A 24 16.65 -4.72 9.65
C LEU A 24 15.59 -3.80 10.27
N VAL A 25 14.30 -4.03 9.97
CA VAL A 25 13.21 -3.20 10.50
C VAL A 25 13.06 -3.40 12.00
N ILE A 26 13.18 -4.65 12.48
CA ILE A 26 13.16 -4.97 13.92
C ILE A 26 14.30 -4.25 14.65
N ASP A 27 15.52 -4.33 14.12
CA ASP A 27 16.71 -3.71 14.73
C ASP A 27 16.67 -2.18 14.65
N GLN A 28 16.06 -1.60 13.60
CA GLN A 28 15.83 -0.16 13.51
C GLN A 28 14.86 0.34 14.58
N ILE A 29 13.77 -0.37 14.83
CA ILE A 29 12.75 0.06 15.81
C ILE A 29 13.24 -0.18 17.24
N ARG A 30 14.04 -1.23 17.48
CA ARG A 30 14.76 -1.43 18.74
C ARG A 30 15.85 -0.39 18.99
N GLY A 31 16.25 0.38 17.97
CA GLY A 31 17.32 1.37 18.06
C GLY A 31 18.73 0.82 17.89
N TYR A 32 18.88 -0.47 17.54
CA TYR A 32 20.18 -1.09 17.27
C TYR A 32 20.78 -0.65 15.92
N CYS A 33 19.95 -0.19 14.99
CA CYS A 33 20.40 0.31 13.69
C CYS A 33 19.78 1.66 13.36
N GLY A 34 20.59 2.61 12.89
CA GLY A 34 20.11 3.90 12.39
C GLY A 34 19.48 3.80 11.01
N VAL A 35 18.53 4.70 10.72
CA VAL A 35 17.88 4.82 9.41
C VAL A 35 18.54 5.94 8.60
N LYS A 36 19.17 5.61 7.47
CA LYS A 36 19.90 6.58 6.64
C LYS A 36 19.05 7.25 5.56
N ASN A 37 17.97 6.60 5.13
CA ASN A 37 17.14 7.09 4.04
C ASN A 37 16.10 8.09 4.57
N LYS A 38 16.07 9.31 4.02
CA LYS A 38 15.17 10.39 4.43
C LYS A 38 13.68 10.03 4.38
N THR A 39 13.28 9.18 3.43
CA THR A 39 11.90 8.69 3.32
C THR A 39 11.62 7.64 4.38
N LEU A 40 12.53 6.68 4.58
CA LEU A 40 12.37 5.64 5.62
C LEU A 40 12.40 6.21 7.04
N MET A 41 13.13 7.31 7.27
CA MET A 41 13.12 8.01 8.56
C MET A 41 11.72 8.42 9.00
N LYS A 42 10.85 8.83 8.05
CA LYS A 42 9.45 9.19 8.36
C LYS A 42 8.64 7.98 8.81
N TYR A 43 8.81 6.85 8.13
CA TYR A 43 8.16 5.59 8.49
C TYR A 43 8.67 5.04 9.83
N HIS A 44 9.99 5.09 10.05
CA HIS A 44 10.62 4.68 11.30
C HIS A 44 10.13 5.53 12.47
N ALA A 45 10.12 6.86 12.33
CA ALA A 45 9.59 7.76 13.34
C ALA A 45 8.14 7.42 13.71
N LYS A 46 7.28 7.21 12.71
CA LYS A 46 5.87 6.84 12.97
C LYS A 46 5.74 5.45 13.62
N ALA A 47 6.54 4.48 13.21
CA ALA A 47 6.54 3.15 13.80
C ALA A 47 6.99 3.18 15.27
N VAL A 48 8.02 3.97 15.59
CA VAL A 48 8.49 4.18 16.96
C VAL A 48 7.44 4.90 17.80
N GLU A 49 6.85 5.99 17.29
CA GLU A 49 5.77 6.74 17.95
C GLU A 49 4.58 5.85 18.32
N ILE A 50 4.12 5.00 17.39
CA ILE A 50 3.01 4.09 17.68
C ILE A 50 3.43 3.02 18.69
N SER A 51 4.67 2.51 18.59
CA SER A 51 5.21 1.49 19.50
C SER A 51 5.30 1.99 20.95
N GLN A 52 5.56 3.28 21.15
CA GLN A 52 5.62 3.90 22.49
C GLN A 52 4.26 3.98 23.21
N ASN A 53 3.14 3.78 22.50
CA ASN A 53 1.81 3.81 23.11
C ASN A 53 1.46 2.51 23.85
N PHE A 54 2.24 1.44 23.67
CA PHE A 54 2.03 0.17 24.37
C PHE A 54 2.79 0.17 25.69
N LYS A 55 2.18 -0.35 26.76
CA LYS A 55 2.87 -0.50 28.06
C LYS A 55 4.07 -1.43 27.94
N ARG A 56 3.94 -2.47 27.12
CA ARG A 56 5.01 -3.42 26.84
C ARG A 56 4.97 -3.89 25.40
N ILE A 57 6.08 -3.73 24.69
CA ILE A 57 6.25 -4.24 23.34
C ILE A 57 7.49 -5.14 23.26
N ILE A 58 7.30 -6.36 22.78
CA ILE A 58 8.38 -7.27 22.41
C ILE A 58 8.41 -7.32 20.88
N LEU A 59 9.55 -6.95 20.31
CA LEU A 59 9.82 -7.15 18.89
C LEU A 59 10.65 -8.42 18.77
N GLU A 60 10.27 -9.38 17.94
CA GLU A 60 10.98 -10.63 17.73
C GLU A 60 11.22 -10.84 16.23
N HIS A 61 12.46 -11.17 15.88
CA HIS A 61 12.78 -11.59 14.52
C HIS A 61 12.51 -13.08 14.39
N ILE A 62 11.70 -13.46 13.41
CA ILE A 62 11.42 -14.85 13.07
C ILE A 62 11.99 -15.17 11.68
N SER A 63 12.30 -16.43 11.43
CA SER A 63 12.73 -16.85 10.10
C SER A 63 11.59 -16.71 9.08
N TRP A 64 11.94 -16.61 7.80
CA TRP A 64 10.93 -16.56 6.72
C TRP A 64 10.00 -17.78 6.74
N ALA A 65 10.51 -18.97 7.08
CA ALA A 65 9.71 -20.18 7.19
C ALA A 65 8.63 -20.09 8.27
N GLU A 66 8.90 -19.38 9.37
CA GLU A 66 7.93 -19.14 10.44
C GLU A 66 6.95 -18.00 10.10
N ASN A 67 7.30 -17.15 9.14
CA ASN A 67 6.47 -16.05 8.65
C ASN A 67 5.59 -16.45 7.44
N GLU A 68 5.55 -17.74 7.07
CA GLU A 68 4.86 -18.23 5.87
C GLU A 68 3.38 -17.80 5.82
N LYS A 69 2.68 -17.82 6.96
CA LYS A 69 1.27 -17.43 7.03
C LYS A 69 1.07 -15.96 6.64
N GLU A 70 1.93 -15.07 7.13
CA GLU A 70 1.86 -13.63 6.82
C GLU A 70 2.32 -13.33 5.39
N ASP A 71 3.31 -14.08 4.88
CA ASP A 71 3.73 -13.98 3.49
C ASP A 71 2.62 -14.43 2.53
N ARG A 72 1.91 -15.52 2.86
CA ARG A 72 0.72 -15.98 2.11
C ARG A 72 -0.39 -14.92 2.12
N LEU A 73 -0.66 -14.29 3.27
CA LEU A 73 -1.65 -13.21 3.36
C LEU A 73 -1.23 -11.97 2.57
N SER A 74 0.05 -11.59 2.63
CA SER A 74 0.57 -10.45 1.87
C SER A 74 0.50 -10.71 0.36
N LYS A 75 0.80 -11.93 -0.07
CA LYS A 75 0.64 -12.37 -1.47
C LYS A 75 -0.81 -12.38 -1.88
N LEU A 76 -1.72 -12.91 -1.04
CA LEU A 76 -3.16 -12.84 -1.28
C LEU A 76 -3.64 -11.40 -1.44
N ALA A 77 -3.27 -10.50 -0.53
CA ALA A 77 -3.64 -9.08 -0.66
C ALA A 77 -3.09 -8.44 -1.95
N THR A 78 -1.89 -8.83 -2.39
CA THR A 78 -1.30 -8.33 -3.64
C THR A 78 -2.01 -8.88 -4.87
N THR A 79 -2.40 -10.16 -4.86
CA THR A 79 -3.09 -10.84 -5.97
C THR A 79 -4.56 -10.41 -6.05
N TYR A 80 -5.27 -10.40 -4.93
CA TYR A 80 -6.69 -10.06 -4.83
C TYR A 80 -6.96 -8.55 -4.86
N TYR A 81 -5.94 -7.69 -4.81
CA TYR A 81 -6.12 -6.27 -5.15
C TYR A 81 -6.75 -6.09 -6.54
N SER A 82 -6.57 -7.06 -7.45
CA SER A 82 -7.19 -7.06 -8.78
C SER A 82 -8.59 -7.68 -8.84
N GLU A 83 -8.99 -8.48 -7.84
CA GLU A 83 -10.20 -9.31 -7.84
C GLU A 83 -10.84 -9.38 -6.44
N LEU A 84 -11.18 -8.23 -5.84
CA LEU A 84 -11.66 -8.21 -4.45
C LEU A 84 -12.98 -8.99 -4.28
N LEU A 85 -12.92 -10.09 -3.52
CA LEU A 85 -14.07 -10.89 -3.08
C LEU A 85 -14.80 -10.19 -1.91
N GLU A 86 -16.13 -10.27 -1.95
CA GLU A 86 -17.04 -9.70 -0.96
C GLU A 86 -16.80 -10.31 0.43
N GLY A 87 -16.52 -9.48 1.44
CA GLY A 87 -16.33 -9.90 2.84
C GLY A 87 -14.90 -9.83 3.40
N VAL A 88 -13.93 -9.36 2.63
CA VAL A 88 -12.55 -9.13 3.11
C VAL A 88 -12.36 -7.66 3.50
N TYR A 89 -11.96 -7.41 4.75
CA TYR A 89 -11.55 -6.07 5.18
C TYR A 89 -10.20 -5.71 4.55
N VAL A 90 -10.21 -4.79 3.60
CA VAL A 90 -9.00 -4.29 2.93
C VAL A 90 -8.85 -2.80 3.22
N GLU A 91 -7.76 -2.44 3.91
CA GLU A 91 -7.36 -1.05 4.09
C GLU A 91 -6.51 -0.62 2.89
N VAL A 92 -7.08 0.19 2.01
CA VAL A 92 -6.36 0.83 0.89
C VAL A 92 -5.85 2.18 1.38
N CYS A 93 -4.53 2.35 1.44
CA CYS A 93 -3.90 3.57 1.91
C CYS A 93 -3.38 4.37 0.70
N ASP A 94 -4.17 5.34 0.23
CA ASP A 94 -3.82 6.22 -0.91
C ASP A 94 -2.69 7.22 -0.59
N GLN A 95 -2.31 7.32 0.69
CA GLN A 95 -1.23 8.17 1.17
C GLN A 95 -0.14 7.34 1.88
N PRO A 96 1.10 7.87 1.95
CA PRO A 96 2.16 7.21 2.70
C PRO A 96 1.74 6.97 4.16
N THR A 97 1.86 5.72 4.63
CA THR A 97 1.40 5.29 5.97
C THR A 97 2.00 6.07 7.15
N TYR A 98 3.05 6.88 6.94
CA TYR A 98 3.59 7.77 7.97
C TYR A 98 2.75 9.03 8.19
N LYS A 99 1.90 9.42 7.24
CA LYS A 99 0.95 10.52 7.43
C LYS A 99 -0.23 10.05 8.27
N GLU A 100 -0.75 10.96 9.08
CA GLU A 100 -2.00 10.75 9.81
C GLU A 100 -3.15 10.92 8.84
N GLU A 101 -3.93 9.86 8.64
CA GLU A 101 -5.30 10.01 8.19
C GLU A 101 -6.17 8.89 8.79
N VAL A 102 -7.39 9.31 9.05
CA VAL A 102 -8.48 8.65 9.76
C VAL A 102 -8.72 7.26 9.18
N ILE A 103 -9.04 6.31 10.07
CA ILE A 103 -9.59 5.00 9.75
C ILE A 103 -10.84 5.23 8.89
N LYS A 104 -10.68 5.24 7.56
CA LYS A 104 -11.81 5.23 6.64
C LYS A 104 -12.24 3.78 6.57
N ASN A 105 -13.33 3.46 7.27
CA ASN A 105 -14.07 2.24 7.04
C ASN A 105 -14.60 2.31 5.60
N ILE A 106 -13.90 1.68 4.66
CA ILE A 106 -14.38 1.55 3.29
C ILE A 106 -15.41 0.43 3.32
N THR A 107 -16.68 0.80 3.57
CA THR A 107 -17.79 0.04 3.02
C THR A 107 -17.63 0.10 1.50
N SER A 108 -17.74 -1.05 0.85
CA SER A 108 -17.46 -1.34 -0.55
C SER A 108 -18.31 -0.55 -1.56
N SER A 109 -18.15 0.77 -1.60
CA SER A 109 -18.82 1.63 -2.60
C SER A 109 -17.99 2.83 -3.08
N ASP A 110 -16.86 3.19 -2.45
CA ASP A 110 -16.11 4.42 -2.76
C ASP A 110 -14.67 4.20 -3.26
N THR A 111 -14.38 3.07 -3.91
CA THR A 111 -13.18 3.00 -4.76
C THR A 111 -13.54 3.56 -6.14
N THR A 112 -13.27 4.85 -6.37
CA THR A 112 -13.14 5.36 -7.73
C THR A 112 -12.12 4.48 -8.43
N ASP A 113 -12.56 3.72 -9.45
CA ASP A 113 -11.74 2.79 -10.20
C ASP A 113 -10.44 3.50 -10.62
N TRP A 114 -9.29 2.92 -10.28
CA TRP A 114 -7.99 3.49 -10.64
C TRP A 114 -7.84 3.65 -12.17
N ARG A 115 -8.66 2.96 -12.96
CA ARG A 115 -8.77 3.12 -14.41
C ARG A 115 -9.50 4.39 -14.82
N THR A 116 -10.42 4.94 -14.03
CA THR A 116 -11.22 6.14 -14.35
C THR A 116 -10.36 7.30 -14.87
N PRO A 117 -9.29 7.74 -14.18
CA PRO A 117 -8.45 8.84 -14.69
C PRO A 117 -7.66 8.48 -15.96
N ILE A 118 -7.36 7.21 -16.19
CA ILE A 118 -6.65 6.74 -17.41
C ILE A 118 -7.64 6.68 -18.59
N ILE A 119 -8.85 6.19 -18.36
CA ILE A 119 -9.93 6.13 -19.35
C ILE A 119 -10.31 7.55 -19.77
N GLU A 120 -10.51 8.46 -18.82
CA GLU A 120 -10.80 9.87 -19.12
C GLU A 120 -9.68 10.53 -19.92
N TYR A 121 -8.41 10.24 -19.61
CA TYR A 121 -7.27 10.80 -20.32
C TYR A 121 -7.15 10.24 -21.75
N VAL A 122 -7.29 8.93 -21.93
CA VAL A 122 -7.21 8.28 -23.26
C VAL A 122 -8.43 8.62 -24.13
N ALA A 123 -9.61 8.85 -23.54
CA ALA A 123 -10.85 9.16 -24.26
C ALA A 123 -10.98 10.64 -24.66
N ASN A 124 -10.53 11.59 -23.83
CA ASN A 124 -10.84 13.01 -24.02
C ASN A 124 -9.72 13.86 -24.65
N GLU A 125 -8.49 13.34 -24.83
CA GLU A 125 -7.31 14.01 -25.43
C GLU A 125 -7.11 15.50 -25.05
N LYS A 126 -7.63 15.96 -23.91
CA LYS A 126 -7.62 17.37 -23.51
C LYS A 126 -7.22 17.53 -22.05
N LEU A 127 -5.99 17.99 -21.82
CA LEU A 127 -5.66 19.39 -21.56
C LEU A 127 -4.18 19.49 -21.20
N ALA A 128 -3.48 20.42 -21.84
CA ALA A 128 -2.18 20.86 -21.40
C ALA A 128 -2.37 21.67 -20.11
N ASN A 129 -2.30 21.00 -18.96
CA ASN A 129 -2.13 21.70 -17.68
C ASN A 129 -0.90 21.13 -16.97
N ASP A 130 -0.02 22.03 -16.51
CA ASP A 130 1.34 21.70 -16.10
C ASP A 130 1.39 21.17 -14.65
N ASN A 131 0.46 20.28 -14.30
CA ASN A 131 0.39 19.65 -12.98
C ASN A 131 1.18 18.32 -12.97
N LEU A 132 1.94 18.10 -11.89
CA LEU A 132 2.77 16.90 -11.70
C LEU A 132 1.94 15.61 -11.68
N GLU A 133 0.71 15.65 -11.16
CA GLU A 133 -0.18 14.49 -11.11
C GLU A 133 -0.73 14.13 -12.51
N GLU A 134 -1.04 15.12 -13.34
CA GLU A 134 -1.47 14.90 -14.73
C GLU A 134 -0.34 14.32 -15.59
N LYS A 135 0.91 14.77 -15.38
CA LYS A 135 2.09 14.17 -16.03
C LYS A 135 2.29 12.69 -15.66
N LYS A 136 1.95 12.29 -14.43
CA LYS A 136 1.98 10.86 -14.04
C LYS A 136 0.88 10.08 -14.74
N VAL A 137 -0.34 10.62 -14.82
CA VAL A 137 -1.47 9.99 -15.53
C VAL A 137 -1.17 9.90 -17.03
N GLN A 138 -0.63 10.94 -17.65
CA GLN A 138 -0.17 10.96 -19.03
C GLN A 138 0.90 9.89 -19.30
N ASN A 139 1.97 9.85 -18.49
CA ASN A 139 3.03 8.85 -18.62
C ASN A 139 2.52 7.41 -18.45
N ARG A 140 1.53 7.21 -17.58
CA ARG A 140 0.86 5.91 -17.43
C ARG A 140 0.00 5.59 -18.64
N SER A 141 -0.78 6.55 -19.14
CA SER A 141 -1.73 6.41 -20.24
C SER A 141 -1.07 6.05 -21.58
N PHE A 142 0.18 6.45 -21.82
CA PHE A 142 0.93 6.03 -23.01
C PHE A 142 1.02 4.50 -23.19
N LYS A 143 0.91 3.75 -22.09
CA LYS A 143 0.95 2.28 -22.09
C LYS A 143 -0.41 1.65 -22.35
N TYR A 144 -1.47 2.43 -22.54
CA TYR A 144 -2.84 1.94 -22.69
C TYR A 144 -3.51 2.51 -23.94
N GLN A 145 -4.57 1.85 -24.39
CA GLN A 145 -5.39 2.25 -25.52
C GLN A 145 -6.82 1.77 -25.31
N ILE A 146 -7.80 2.61 -25.63
CA ILE A 146 -9.19 2.20 -25.65
C ILE A 146 -9.49 1.51 -26.99
N TYR A 147 -10.02 0.30 -26.93
CA TYR A 147 -10.51 -0.44 -28.09
C TYR A 147 -11.90 -0.99 -27.74
N GLN A 148 -12.90 -0.71 -28.58
CA GLN A 148 -14.30 -1.12 -28.36
C GLN A 148 -14.90 -0.71 -26.99
N GLY A 149 -14.43 0.41 -26.40
CA GLY A 149 -14.93 0.91 -25.12
C GLY A 149 -14.23 0.33 -23.89
N GLU A 150 -13.28 -0.59 -24.06
CA GLU A 150 -12.47 -1.17 -22.97
C GLU A 150 -11.01 -0.71 -23.05
N LEU A 151 -10.36 -0.60 -21.89
CA LEU A 151 -8.97 -0.15 -21.78
C LEU A 151 -7.99 -1.33 -21.90
N TYR A 152 -7.21 -1.37 -22.97
CA TYR A 152 -6.18 -2.38 -23.20
C TYR A 152 -4.79 -1.86 -22.89
N ARG A 153 -3.88 -2.73 -22.44
CA ARG A 153 -2.46 -2.40 -22.27
C ARG A 153 -1.69 -2.72 -23.55
N LYS A 154 -0.82 -1.80 -23.99
CA LYS A 154 0.09 -2.01 -25.13
C LYS A 154 1.30 -2.85 -24.69
N SER A 155 1.61 -3.87 -25.48
CA SER A 155 2.88 -4.59 -25.42
C SER A 155 4.02 -3.78 -26.02
N TRP A 156 5.25 -4.23 -25.79
CA TRP A 156 6.47 -3.61 -26.34
C TRP A 156 6.54 -3.71 -27.88
N ASP A 157 5.88 -4.70 -28.47
CA ASP A 157 5.71 -4.90 -29.92
C ASP A 157 4.47 -4.16 -30.49
N GLY A 158 3.72 -3.44 -29.66
CA GLY A 158 2.53 -2.69 -30.07
C GLY A 158 1.23 -3.51 -30.10
N SER A 159 1.27 -4.82 -29.87
CA SER A 159 0.07 -5.65 -29.70
C SER A 159 -0.72 -5.26 -28.44
N LEU A 160 -2.05 -5.38 -28.49
CA LEU A 160 -2.92 -5.15 -27.33
C LEU A 160 -2.98 -6.43 -26.47
N LEU A 161 -2.63 -6.32 -25.19
CA LEU A 161 -2.75 -7.40 -24.20
C LEU A 161 -4.19 -7.47 -23.70
N THR A 162 -4.68 -8.69 -23.45
CA THR A 162 -6.05 -8.97 -23.02
C THR A 162 -6.47 -8.14 -21.78
N PRO A 163 -7.77 -7.82 -21.64
CA PRO A 163 -8.31 -6.88 -20.66
C PRO A 163 -7.93 -7.16 -19.20
#